data_AF-A0A6B2KZK2-F1
#
_entry.id   AF-A0A6B2KZK2-F1
#
_cell.length_a   1.000
_cell.length_b   1.000
_cell.length_c   1.000
_cell.angle_alpha   90.00
_cell.angle_beta   90.00
_cell.angle_gamma   90.00
#
_symmetry.space_group_name_H-M   'P 1'
#
loop_
_entity.id
_entity.type
_entity.pdbx_description
1 polymer ?
#
loop_
_entity_poly.entity_id
_entity_poly.type
_entity_poly.pdbx_seq_one_letter_code
_entity_poly.pdbx_strand_id
1 'polypeptide(L)'
;MLVLTYNARLKEETRQKVQLLRLANLEVHSYHAFAVKYFDFRCFTDAGLGQFLRAPERAPRAPLPAYDACVIDEAQDMTPLYYQVVHRMLRAVACEPQYMVLGDSRQSIFAFNNADARFLEYADRIFASSRGWSSHTLSTSYRCSALICEFVNMCVKSRMLVPAGGGVCGKVVYASINPFSVEATSLILDLLKEYPPDEIFVLAPSVRSLRTPVRINVNTIKMFRPDIQIFVPTHDDEVIDKDVIAGKLVVTTFHQVKGLERNAVVVFNFDSSYFEFYSKGHDPSYCPNEIYVAMTRAKQKLILIQDLNSPPLHFVDMQYVKQNCDFVGNVRMSYSRPAVVKDFEVFVTEITRHLSSQVLLRCLSFIKIKKLRPAGKMINIPTKIKQDNTFEVVSEITGTAINAHVEFIKKGTRTMEMGTPDILPLTIPQMGESENSIYKLLRTATLYCAQLSGYMHKPLQIKRYDWMKEEQLDKCTERIKGLLEEGNTQFEVPCAYSIDQQRISGRIDCTATTDGPSKVTKVYEFKAVKQLKSEHIVQLCFYAFMVMKGLKEEYPHQFLLYNILSDELLEVEASLGELEALVNYVVQVRRGKYRQSDEEFFEMCK
;
A
#
# COMPACT_ATOMS: atom_id res chain seq x y z
N MET A 1 33.60 4.62 4.10
CA MET A 1 32.56 3.61 4.39
C MET A 1 31.39 3.78 3.43
N LEU A 2 30.83 2.68 2.93
CA LEU A 2 29.59 2.63 2.14
C LEU A 2 28.41 2.26 3.04
N VAL A 3 27.27 2.93 2.88
CA VAL A 3 26.00 2.56 3.50
C VAL A 3 24.95 2.36 2.41
N LEU A 4 24.46 1.14 2.29
CA LEU A 4 23.38 0.74 1.38
C LEU A 4 22.09 0.61 2.17
N THR A 5 21.09 1.42 1.82
CA THR A 5 19.77 1.41 2.46
C THR A 5 18.72 0.76 1.56
N TYR A 6 17.74 0.08 2.16
CA TYR A 6 16.65 -0.56 1.43
C TYR A 6 15.86 0.39 0.51
N ASN A 7 15.53 1.61 0.97
CA ASN A 7 14.72 2.56 0.20
C ASN A 7 15.33 3.98 0.15
N ALA A 8 14.79 4.82 -0.74
CA ALA A 8 15.25 6.19 -0.93
C ALA A 8 14.99 7.09 0.28
N ARG A 9 13.95 6.82 1.07
CA ARG A 9 13.62 7.62 2.25
C ARG A 9 14.67 7.43 3.35
N LEU A 10 15.03 6.19 3.67
CA LEU A 10 16.10 5.87 4.62
C LEU A 10 17.43 6.47 4.17
N LYS A 11 17.75 6.41 2.87
CA LYS A 11 18.92 7.08 2.30
C LYS A 11 18.93 8.59 2.62
N GLU A 12 17.83 9.30 2.41
CA GLU A 12 17.77 10.75 2.69
C GLU A 12 17.83 11.04 4.20
N GLU A 13 17.13 10.27 5.04
CA GLU A 13 17.18 10.42 6.51
C GLU A 13 18.61 10.15 7.05
N THR A 14 19.30 9.14 6.52
CA THR A 14 20.68 8.84 6.87
C THR A 14 21.64 9.93 6.39
N ARG A 15 21.44 10.51 5.20
CA ARG A 15 22.23 11.66 4.72
C ARG A 15 22.06 12.90 5.59
N GLN A 16 20.83 13.18 6.03
CA GLN A 16 20.56 14.29 6.96
C GLN A 16 21.30 14.09 8.29
N LYS A 17 21.29 12.87 8.85
CA LYS A 17 22.07 12.55 10.06
C LYS A 17 23.57 12.69 9.85
N VAL A 18 24.10 12.22 8.71
CA VAL A 18 25.51 12.37 8.33
C VAL A 18 25.93 13.84 8.28
N GLN A 19 25.09 14.71 7.69
CA GLN A 19 25.32 16.15 7.65
C GLN A 19 25.27 16.79 9.03
N LEU A 20 24.25 16.44 9.83
CA LEU A 20 24.07 16.95 11.19
C LEU A 20 25.26 16.60 12.10
N LEU A 21 25.77 15.37 11.97
CA LEU A 21 26.92 14.86 12.71
C LEU A 21 28.27 15.22 12.06
N ARG A 22 28.27 15.92 10.92
CA ARG A 22 29.46 16.34 10.16
C ARG A 22 30.41 15.20 9.82
N LEU A 23 29.87 14.03 9.44
CA LEU A 23 30.69 12.88 9.03
C LEU A 23 31.13 13.03 7.57
N ALA A 24 32.44 13.01 7.31
CA ALA A 24 33.01 13.27 5.97
C ALA A 24 33.39 11.99 5.18
N ASN A 25 33.44 10.83 5.84
CA ASN A 25 33.96 9.57 5.29
C ASN A 25 32.87 8.52 4.98
N LEU A 26 31.63 8.97 4.75
CA LEU A 26 30.48 8.10 4.45
C LEU A 26 29.90 8.41 3.07
N GLU A 27 29.68 7.37 2.28
CA GLU A 27 28.87 7.42 1.08
C GLU A 27 27.57 6.65 1.31
N VAL A 28 26.42 7.32 1.18
CA VAL A 28 25.10 6.74 1.49
C VAL A 28 24.25 6.66 0.23
N HIS A 29 23.78 5.47 -0.12
CA HIS A 29 22.92 5.20 -1.27
C HIS A 29 21.82 4.20 -0.92
N SER A 30 20.71 4.28 -1.64
CA SER A 30 19.83 3.11 -1.76
C SER A 30 20.37 2.15 -2.81
N TYR A 31 19.90 0.90 -2.83
CA TYR A 31 20.30 -0.08 -3.86
C TYR A 31 20.17 0.48 -5.29
N HIS A 32 19.03 1.12 -5.59
CA HIS A 32 18.77 1.80 -6.86
C HIS A 32 19.74 2.96 -7.12
N ALA A 33 19.98 3.83 -6.13
CA ALA A 33 20.84 5.00 -6.31
C ALA A 33 22.30 4.60 -6.59
N PHE A 34 22.79 3.56 -5.92
CA PHE A 34 24.12 3.01 -6.16
C PHE A 34 24.23 2.42 -7.59
N ALA A 35 23.22 1.63 -8.00
CA ALA A 35 23.14 1.07 -9.35
C ALA A 35 23.17 2.14 -10.44
N VAL A 36 22.37 3.19 -10.27
CA VAL A 36 22.26 4.31 -11.21
C VAL A 36 23.57 5.06 -11.32
N LYS A 37 24.22 5.34 -10.18
CA LYS A 37 25.48 6.09 -10.14
C LYS A 37 26.61 5.34 -10.85
N TYR A 38 26.76 4.05 -10.58
CA TYR A 38 27.96 3.30 -10.97
C TYR A 38 27.77 2.31 -12.13
N PHE A 39 26.54 1.92 -12.49
CA PHE A 39 26.33 0.81 -13.44
C PHE A 39 25.39 1.11 -14.59
N ASP A 40 24.12 1.45 -14.35
CA ASP A 40 23.13 1.64 -15.41
C ASP A 40 22.07 2.65 -14.98
N PHE A 41 21.87 3.68 -15.78
CA PHE A 41 20.90 4.75 -15.48
C PHE A 41 19.46 4.25 -15.46
N ARG A 42 19.16 3.06 -16.02
CA ARG A 42 17.83 2.43 -16.01
C ARG A 42 17.48 1.78 -14.68
N CYS A 43 18.46 1.56 -13.81
CA CYS A 43 18.31 0.95 -12.49
C CYS A 43 17.60 1.82 -11.44
N PHE A 44 16.88 2.85 -11.84
CA PHE A 44 16.00 3.64 -10.96
C PHE A 44 14.64 2.96 -10.72
N THR A 45 14.41 1.80 -11.36
CA THR A 45 13.22 0.95 -11.18
C THR A 45 13.61 -0.51 -10.99
N ASP A 46 12.76 -1.28 -10.30
CA ASP A 46 12.89 -2.74 -10.18
C ASP A 46 13.00 -3.45 -11.53
N ALA A 47 12.22 -3.01 -12.53
CA ALA A 47 12.30 -3.55 -13.89
C ALA A 47 13.68 -3.30 -14.54
N GLY A 48 14.24 -2.11 -14.31
CA GLY A 48 15.59 -1.76 -14.73
C GLY A 48 16.67 -2.58 -14.03
N LEU A 49 16.53 -2.81 -12.72
CA LEU A 49 17.40 -3.71 -11.96
C LEU A 49 17.34 -5.15 -12.52
N GLY A 50 16.14 -5.65 -12.83
CA GLY A 50 15.97 -6.96 -13.44
C GLY A 50 16.61 -7.07 -14.84
N GLN A 51 16.56 -6.00 -15.65
CA GLN A 51 17.29 -5.93 -16.91
C GLN A 51 18.81 -5.89 -16.71
N PHE A 52 19.28 -5.13 -15.71
CA PHE A 52 20.69 -5.06 -15.35
C PHE A 52 21.25 -6.42 -14.97
N LEU A 53 20.53 -7.20 -14.15
CA LEU A 53 20.95 -8.55 -13.77
C LEU A 53 21.02 -9.52 -14.96
N ARG A 54 20.09 -9.43 -15.91
CA ARG A 54 20.09 -10.26 -17.13
C ARG A 54 21.14 -9.85 -18.15
N ALA A 55 21.58 -8.60 -18.13
CA ALA A 55 22.63 -8.13 -19.01
C ALA A 55 23.98 -8.74 -18.60
N PRO A 56 24.88 -9.03 -19.57
CA PRO A 56 26.24 -9.47 -19.27
C PRO A 56 26.91 -8.56 -18.25
N GLU A 57 27.78 -9.12 -17.41
CA GLU A 57 28.57 -8.32 -16.47
C GLU A 57 29.43 -7.30 -17.25
N ARG A 58 29.37 -6.05 -16.81
CA ARG A 58 30.07 -4.92 -17.40
C ARG A 58 30.81 -4.19 -16.30
N ALA A 59 31.97 -3.61 -16.66
CA ALA A 59 32.70 -2.74 -15.75
C ALA A 59 31.81 -1.56 -15.29
N PRO A 60 32.00 -1.07 -14.06
CA PRO A 60 31.36 0.16 -13.60
C PRO A 60 31.59 1.32 -14.57
N ARG A 61 30.56 2.15 -14.77
CA ARG A 61 30.62 3.37 -15.61
C ARG A 61 31.49 4.47 -15.02
N ALA A 62 31.74 4.40 -13.71
CA ALA A 62 32.63 5.28 -12.99
C ALA A 62 33.48 4.44 -12.02
N PRO A 63 34.74 4.84 -11.73
CA PRO A 63 35.57 4.14 -10.77
C PRO A 63 34.86 4.02 -9.42
N LEU A 64 34.76 2.80 -8.91
CA LEU A 64 34.24 2.54 -7.57
C LEU A 64 35.32 2.91 -6.55
N PRO A 65 35.01 3.73 -5.53
CA PRO A 65 35.90 3.95 -4.41
C PRO A 65 36.26 2.63 -3.71
N ALA A 66 37.46 2.56 -3.15
CA ALA A 66 37.77 1.52 -2.17
C ALA A 66 37.00 1.81 -0.88
N TYR A 67 36.30 0.81 -0.35
CA TYR A 67 35.54 0.93 0.88
C TYR A 67 36.16 0.02 1.95
N ASP A 68 36.47 0.59 3.12
CA ASP A 68 36.95 -0.21 4.27
C ASP A 68 35.82 -1.01 4.92
N ALA A 69 34.59 -0.48 4.85
CA ALA A 69 33.39 -1.08 5.43
C ALA A 69 32.16 -0.80 4.56
N CYS A 70 31.24 -1.76 4.56
CA CYS A 70 29.95 -1.70 3.87
C CYS A 70 28.82 -2.10 4.83
N VAL A 71 27.91 -1.15 5.09
CA VAL A 71 26.70 -1.38 5.88
C VAL A 71 25.54 -1.69 4.93
N ILE A 72 24.82 -2.77 5.17
CA ILE A 72 23.56 -3.13 4.50
C ILE A 72 22.46 -3.00 5.55
N ASP A 73 21.59 -2.01 5.40
CA ASP A 73 20.54 -1.67 6.37
C ASP A 73 19.15 -2.15 5.92
N GLU A 74 18.32 -2.53 6.88
CA GLU A 74 17.00 -3.19 6.70
C GLU A 74 17.08 -4.46 5.83
N ALA A 75 18.07 -5.31 6.10
CA ALA A 75 18.32 -6.53 5.31
C ALA A 75 17.15 -7.54 5.34
N GLN A 76 16.33 -7.53 6.39
CA GLN A 76 15.14 -8.38 6.50
C GLN A 76 14.02 -8.04 5.50
N ASP A 77 14.09 -6.85 4.90
CA ASP A 77 13.14 -6.41 3.87
C ASP A 77 13.69 -6.67 2.46
N MET A 78 14.89 -7.24 2.31
CA MET A 78 15.45 -7.56 1.01
C MET A 78 14.60 -8.59 0.26
N THR A 79 14.49 -8.38 -1.04
CA THR A 79 13.93 -9.36 -1.98
C THR A 79 15.07 -10.07 -2.71
N PRO A 80 14.82 -11.23 -3.34
CA PRO A 80 15.80 -11.87 -4.23
C PRO A 80 16.42 -10.93 -5.26
N LEU A 81 15.62 -10.05 -5.86
CA LEU A 81 16.09 -9.05 -6.82
C LEU A 81 17.13 -8.13 -6.18
N TYR A 82 16.84 -7.60 -4.98
CA TYR A 82 17.74 -6.69 -4.28
C TYR A 82 19.00 -7.39 -3.81
N TYR A 83 18.91 -8.62 -3.30
CA TYR A 83 20.07 -9.42 -2.96
C TYR A 83 20.99 -9.63 -4.15
N GLN A 84 20.48 -10.11 -5.29
CA GLN A 84 21.30 -10.36 -6.49
C GLN A 84 21.96 -9.07 -7.01
N VAL A 85 21.25 -7.95 -6.95
CA VAL A 85 21.79 -6.63 -7.32
C VAL A 85 22.93 -6.23 -6.39
N VAL A 86 22.72 -6.29 -5.07
CA VAL A 86 23.74 -5.94 -4.07
C VAL A 86 24.94 -6.88 -4.19
N HIS A 87 24.72 -8.18 -4.32
CA HIS A 87 25.78 -9.16 -4.51
C HIS A 87 26.63 -8.86 -5.76
N ARG A 88 26.00 -8.59 -6.91
CA ARG A 88 26.71 -8.20 -8.14
C ARG A 88 27.48 -6.88 -7.98
N MET A 89 26.94 -5.92 -7.26
CA MET A 89 27.62 -4.64 -6.98
C MET A 89 28.85 -4.81 -6.10
N LEU A 90 28.74 -5.60 -5.03
CA LEU A 90 29.81 -5.82 -4.08
C LEU A 90 30.98 -6.59 -4.71
N ARG A 91 30.69 -7.54 -5.61
CA ARG A 91 31.72 -8.23 -6.42
C ARG A 91 32.51 -7.30 -7.34
N ALA A 92 31.97 -6.14 -7.71
CA ALA A 92 32.65 -5.16 -8.53
C ALA A 92 33.54 -4.20 -7.73
N VAL A 93 33.45 -4.20 -6.39
CA VAL A 93 34.31 -3.38 -5.53
C VAL A 93 35.72 -3.98 -5.53
N ALA A 94 36.73 -3.13 -5.71
CA ALA A 94 38.11 -3.57 -5.91
C ALA A 94 38.72 -4.30 -4.69
N CYS A 95 38.31 -3.92 -3.48
CA CYS A 95 38.76 -4.51 -2.22
C CYS A 95 37.56 -5.00 -1.42
N GLU A 96 37.69 -6.14 -0.76
CA GLU A 96 36.65 -6.70 0.10
C GLU A 96 36.46 -5.82 1.36
N PRO A 97 35.30 -5.15 1.52
CA PRO A 97 35.04 -4.33 2.70
C PRO A 97 34.68 -5.20 3.90
N GLN A 98 34.81 -4.66 5.11
CA GLN A 98 34.16 -5.25 6.27
C GLN A 98 32.63 -5.08 6.16
N TYR A 99 31.91 -6.20 6.11
CA TYR A 99 30.45 -6.18 6.06
C TYR A 99 29.81 -5.95 7.43
N MET A 100 28.73 -5.19 7.44
CA MET A 100 27.83 -5.04 8.57
C MET A 100 26.40 -5.11 8.05
N VAL A 101 25.68 -6.17 8.40
CA VAL A 101 24.29 -6.38 7.98
C VAL A 101 23.40 -6.08 9.17
N LEU A 102 22.49 -5.12 9.01
CA LEU A 102 21.62 -4.60 10.06
C LEU A 102 20.15 -4.83 9.69
N GLY A 103 19.33 -5.08 10.70
CA GLY A 103 17.90 -5.26 10.53
C GLY A 103 17.23 -5.83 11.78
N ASP A 104 15.93 -6.06 11.67
CA ASP A 104 15.11 -6.68 12.71
C ASP A 104 14.09 -7.63 12.08
N SER A 105 14.27 -8.94 12.26
CA SER A 105 13.38 -9.96 11.70
C SER A 105 11.94 -9.83 12.20
N ARG A 106 11.71 -9.22 13.37
CA ARG A 106 10.36 -8.93 13.91
C ARG A 106 9.66 -7.78 13.19
N GLN A 107 10.38 -7.01 12.38
CA GLN A 107 9.82 -5.98 11.52
C GLN A 107 9.70 -6.44 10.07
N SER A 108 10.00 -7.70 9.73
CA SER A 108 9.77 -8.22 8.38
C SER A 108 8.27 -8.46 8.16
N ILE A 109 7.61 -7.53 7.47
CA ILE A 109 6.16 -7.54 7.18
C ILE A 109 5.86 -7.37 5.69
N PHE A 110 6.89 -7.30 4.85
CA PHE A 110 6.76 -7.15 3.40
C PHE A 110 6.90 -8.49 2.67
N ALA A 111 6.64 -9.61 3.34
CA ALA A 111 6.71 -10.95 2.76
C ALA A 111 5.79 -11.12 1.54
N PHE A 112 4.66 -10.39 1.49
CA PHE A 112 3.78 -10.33 0.32
C PHE A 112 4.47 -9.76 -0.93
N ASN A 113 5.55 -8.99 -0.76
CA ASN A 113 6.39 -8.46 -1.82
C ASN A 113 7.68 -9.28 -2.02
N ASN A 114 7.69 -10.55 -1.59
CA ASN A 114 8.86 -11.44 -1.58
C ASN A 114 10.05 -10.91 -0.75
N ALA A 115 9.80 -10.06 0.25
CA ALA A 115 10.81 -9.78 1.25
C ALA A 115 11.05 -11.02 2.12
N ASP A 116 12.30 -11.29 2.49
CA ASP A 116 12.65 -12.49 3.24
C ASP A 116 13.65 -12.18 4.36
N ALA A 117 13.25 -12.43 5.62
CA ALA A 117 14.11 -12.23 6.78
C ALA A 117 15.38 -13.09 6.75
N ARG A 118 15.41 -14.17 5.95
CA ARG A 118 16.59 -15.02 5.78
C ARG A 118 17.80 -14.28 5.19
N PHE A 119 17.60 -13.16 4.50
CA PHE A 119 18.71 -12.29 4.07
C PHE A 119 19.45 -11.62 5.24
N LEU A 120 18.77 -11.41 6.38
CA LEU A 120 19.38 -10.98 7.63
C LEU A 120 19.87 -12.19 8.45
N GLU A 121 19.03 -13.22 8.62
CA GLU A 121 19.31 -14.36 9.50
C GLU A 121 20.47 -15.23 9.02
N TYR A 122 20.65 -15.36 7.71
CA TYR A 122 21.73 -16.12 7.08
C TYR A 122 22.76 -15.21 6.39
N ALA A 123 22.88 -13.96 6.82
CA ALA A 123 23.82 -12.98 6.26
C ALA A 123 25.26 -13.53 6.23
N ASP A 124 25.66 -14.26 7.27
CA ASP A 124 26.96 -14.91 7.41
C ASP A 124 27.25 -16.00 6.36
N ARG A 125 26.20 -16.61 5.81
CA ARG A 125 26.28 -17.69 4.83
C ARG A 125 26.15 -17.20 3.39
N ILE A 126 25.44 -16.11 3.17
CA ILE A 126 25.12 -15.60 1.81
C ILE A 126 26.06 -14.48 1.37
N PHE A 127 26.56 -13.66 2.30
CA PHE A 127 27.59 -12.66 2.00
C PHE A 127 28.97 -13.26 2.24
N ALA A 128 29.55 -13.83 1.18
CA ALA A 128 30.89 -14.42 1.24
C ALA A 128 31.92 -13.38 1.73
N SER A 129 32.68 -13.76 2.75
CA SER A 129 33.68 -12.92 3.39
C SER A 129 34.90 -13.75 3.79
N SER A 130 36.10 -13.20 3.60
CA SER A 130 37.36 -13.76 4.12
C SER A 130 37.51 -13.55 5.63
N ARG A 131 36.72 -12.65 6.20
CA ARG A 131 36.63 -12.36 7.64
C ARG A 131 35.53 -13.21 8.29
N GLY A 132 35.75 -13.63 9.53
CA GLY A 132 34.74 -14.32 10.32
C GLY A 132 33.57 -13.41 10.71
N TRP A 133 32.38 -13.99 10.80
CA TRP A 133 31.16 -13.28 11.20
C TRP A 133 30.95 -13.31 12.72
N SER A 134 30.47 -12.21 13.28
CA SER A 134 29.97 -12.14 14.66
C SER A 134 28.57 -11.54 14.68
N SER A 135 27.66 -12.17 15.43
CA SER A 135 26.29 -11.71 15.60
C SER A 135 26.14 -10.96 16.92
N HIS A 136 25.46 -9.81 16.88
CA HIS A 136 25.24 -8.94 18.03
C HIS A 136 23.79 -8.43 18.03
N THR A 137 23.18 -8.35 19.23
CA THR A 137 21.81 -7.87 19.41
C THR A 137 21.81 -6.53 20.14
N LEU A 138 21.11 -5.54 19.59
CA LEU A 138 20.86 -4.25 20.23
C LEU A 138 19.46 -4.26 20.87
N SER A 139 19.38 -4.43 22.19
CA SER A 139 18.10 -4.51 22.91
C SER A 139 17.61 -3.17 23.46
N THR A 140 18.48 -2.18 23.61
CA THR A 140 18.12 -0.89 24.22
C THR A 140 17.25 -0.04 23.28
N SER A 141 16.00 0.19 23.64
CA SER A 141 15.04 1.05 22.93
C SER A 141 15.08 2.48 23.47
N TYR A 142 15.41 3.42 22.59
CA TYR A 142 15.29 4.86 22.81
C TYR A 142 13.96 5.42 22.27
N ARG A 143 13.12 4.56 21.69
CA ARG A 143 11.86 4.94 21.05
C ARG A 143 10.68 4.80 22.00
N CYS A 144 10.50 3.59 22.53
CA CYS A 144 9.31 3.22 23.30
C CYS A 144 9.54 3.47 24.78
N SER A 145 8.48 3.88 25.49
CA SER A 145 8.51 4.00 26.96
C SER A 145 8.72 2.64 27.64
N ALA A 146 9.07 2.67 28.93
CA ALA A 146 9.28 1.45 29.72
C ALA A 146 8.05 0.54 29.74
N LEU A 147 6.86 1.10 30.01
CA LEU A 147 5.61 0.33 30.09
C LEU A 147 5.20 -0.24 28.72
N ILE A 148 5.49 0.47 27.62
CA ILE A 148 5.28 -0.07 26.26
C ILE A 148 6.26 -1.21 25.99
N CYS A 149 7.55 -1.07 26.33
CA CYS A 149 8.54 -2.13 26.16
C CYS A 149 8.16 -3.39 26.94
N GLU A 150 7.73 -3.23 28.19
CA GLU A 150 7.27 -4.34 29.04
C GLU A 150 6.04 -5.05 28.45
N PHE A 151 5.04 -4.28 28.00
CA PHE A 151 3.85 -4.84 27.35
C PHE A 151 4.20 -5.60 26.06
N VAL A 152 5.03 -5.02 25.19
CA VAL A 152 5.46 -5.66 23.95
C VAL A 152 6.25 -6.94 24.24
N ASN A 153 7.18 -6.91 25.19
CA ASN A 153 7.95 -8.08 25.62
C ASN A 153 7.04 -9.21 26.16
N MET A 154 5.96 -8.87 26.87
CA MET A 154 4.94 -9.83 27.28
C MET A 154 4.27 -10.48 26.06
N CYS A 155 3.80 -9.69 25.10
CA CYS A 155 3.12 -10.21 23.91
C CYS A 155 4.03 -11.12 23.06
N VAL A 156 5.30 -10.74 22.87
CA VAL A 156 6.26 -11.53 22.07
C VAL A 156 6.94 -12.64 22.88
N LYS A 157 6.65 -12.75 24.18
CA LYS A 157 7.22 -13.74 25.12
C LYS A 157 8.76 -13.74 25.12
N SER A 158 9.37 -12.56 25.03
CA SER A 158 10.83 -12.39 25.00
C SER A 158 11.23 -11.01 25.52
N ARG A 159 12.43 -10.89 26.11
CA ARG A 159 12.99 -9.61 26.58
C ARG A 159 13.80 -8.90 25.49
N MET A 160 13.19 -8.69 24.32
CA MET A 160 13.89 -8.10 23.17
C MET A 160 14.08 -6.58 23.33
N LEU A 161 13.13 -5.89 23.97
CA LEU A 161 13.17 -4.44 24.15
C LEU A 161 13.50 -4.08 25.61
N VAL A 162 14.62 -3.40 25.83
CA VAL A 162 15.02 -2.85 27.11
C VAL A 162 14.91 -1.33 27.02
N PRO A 163 14.09 -0.65 27.84
CA PRO A 163 14.00 0.80 27.76
C PRO A 163 15.33 1.46 28.15
N ALA A 164 15.75 2.51 27.43
CA ALA A 164 16.95 3.28 27.76
C ALA A 164 16.83 4.09 29.09
N GLY A 165 15.62 4.17 29.66
CA GLY A 165 15.29 5.00 30.83
C GLY A 165 14.78 6.40 30.46
N GLY A 166 14.20 7.13 31.43
CA GLY A 166 14.02 8.59 31.34
C GLY A 166 12.69 9.14 30.81
N GLY A 167 11.64 8.34 30.60
CA GLY A 167 10.33 8.85 30.16
C GLY A 167 9.23 8.66 31.20
N VAL A 168 8.58 9.75 31.65
CA VAL A 168 7.28 9.66 32.33
C VAL A 168 6.23 9.33 31.28
N CYS A 169 5.50 8.24 31.48
CA CYS A 169 4.58 7.71 30.48
C CYS A 169 3.40 7.03 31.17
N GLY A 170 2.19 7.26 30.66
CA GLY A 170 0.99 6.57 31.12
C GLY A 170 1.07 5.07 30.84
N LYS A 171 0.25 4.29 31.57
CA LYS A 171 0.10 2.87 31.30
C LYS A 171 -0.45 2.64 29.88
N VAL A 172 -0.17 1.48 29.32
CA VAL A 172 -0.85 1.02 28.10
C VAL A 172 -2.35 0.94 28.41
N VAL A 173 -3.19 1.51 27.56
CA VAL A 173 -4.64 1.42 27.68
C VAL A 173 -5.10 0.19 26.90
N TYR A 174 -5.78 -0.73 27.57
CA TYR A 174 -6.36 -1.92 26.94
C TYR A 174 -7.88 -1.83 27.04
N ALA A 175 -8.54 -1.56 25.92
CA ALA A 175 -9.99 -1.37 25.84
C ALA A 175 -10.67 -2.59 25.21
N SER A 176 -11.45 -3.32 26.00
CA SER A 176 -12.34 -4.39 25.54
C SER A 176 -13.76 -3.84 25.42
N ILE A 177 -14.06 -3.24 24.26
CA ILE A 177 -15.27 -2.45 23.99
C ILE A 177 -15.84 -2.77 22.61
N ASN A 178 -16.98 -2.17 22.25
CA ASN A 178 -17.49 -2.28 20.88
C ASN A 178 -16.69 -1.31 20.00
N PRO A 179 -15.90 -1.79 19.03
CA PRO A 179 -15.03 -0.90 18.25
C PRO A 179 -15.83 0.02 17.31
N PHE A 180 -17.11 -0.26 17.08
CA PHE A 180 -18.03 0.57 16.28
C PHE A 180 -18.75 1.65 17.08
N SER A 181 -18.48 1.77 18.38
CA SER A 181 -19.26 2.62 19.28
C SER A 181 -18.64 4.00 19.52
N VAL A 182 -19.43 4.90 20.11
CA VAL A 182 -18.99 6.26 20.48
C VAL A 182 -17.89 6.21 21.54
N GLU A 183 -17.89 5.19 22.40
CA GLU A 183 -16.83 4.98 23.39
C GLU A 183 -15.45 4.80 22.74
N ALA A 184 -15.37 4.05 21.63
CA ALA A 184 -14.11 3.92 20.87
C ALA A 184 -13.68 5.26 20.24
N THR A 185 -14.64 6.07 19.80
CA THR A 185 -14.38 7.41 19.28
C THR A 185 -13.86 8.35 20.37
N SER A 186 -14.44 8.27 21.57
CA SER A 186 -14.04 9.07 22.72
C SER A 186 -12.57 8.85 23.11
N LEU A 187 -12.06 7.62 23.03
CA LEU A 187 -10.63 7.35 23.28
C LEU A 187 -9.71 8.16 22.34
N ILE A 188 -10.08 8.29 21.07
CA ILE A 188 -9.31 9.07 20.10
C ILE A 188 -9.49 10.58 20.37
N LEU A 189 -10.71 11.01 20.69
CA LEU A 189 -11.00 12.41 21.04
C LEU A 189 -10.26 12.86 22.31
N ASP A 190 -10.07 11.97 23.28
CA ASP A 190 -9.29 12.26 24.49
C ASP A 190 -7.80 12.43 24.16
N LEU A 191 -7.23 11.61 23.26
CA LEU A 191 -5.88 11.83 22.75
C LEU A 191 -5.75 13.18 22.04
N LEU A 192 -6.77 13.59 21.28
CA LEU A 192 -6.79 14.88 20.57
C LEU A 192 -6.90 16.11 21.49
N LYS A 193 -7.17 15.91 22.80
CA LYS A 193 -7.04 16.97 23.83
C LYS A 193 -5.61 17.10 24.35
N GLU A 194 -4.85 16.00 24.31
CA GLU A 194 -3.49 15.90 24.85
C GLU A 194 -2.40 16.13 23.78
N TYR A 195 -2.65 15.73 22.54
CA TYR A 195 -1.68 15.74 21.44
C TYR A 195 -2.23 16.45 20.20
N PRO A 196 -1.37 17.13 19.41
CA PRO A 196 -1.76 17.61 18.10
C PRO A 196 -2.10 16.43 17.16
N PRO A 197 -2.98 16.62 16.16
CA PRO A 197 -3.46 15.53 15.31
C PRO A 197 -2.34 14.73 14.63
N ASP A 198 -1.28 15.41 14.16
CA ASP A 198 -0.14 14.77 13.50
C ASP A 198 0.83 14.07 14.43
N GLU A 199 0.60 14.07 15.75
CA GLU A 199 1.28 13.25 16.74
C GLU A 199 0.49 11.98 17.12
N ILE A 200 -0.58 11.68 16.39
CA ILE A 200 -1.46 10.53 16.65
C ILE A 200 -1.55 9.62 15.41
N PHE A 201 -1.32 8.32 15.61
CA PHE A 201 -1.71 7.28 14.66
C PHE A 201 -2.97 6.55 15.10
N VAL A 202 -3.86 6.29 14.14
CA VAL A 202 -4.95 5.31 14.26
C VAL A 202 -4.66 4.17 13.28
N LEU A 203 -4.37 2.99 13.81
CA LEU A 203 -3.92 1.83 13.06
C LEU A 203 -4.96 0.73 13.06
N ALA A 204 -5.12 0.06 11.92
CA ALA A 204 -5.90 -1.16 11.80
C ALA A 204 -5.27 -2.11 10.77
N PRO A 205 -5.59 -3.41 10.77
CA PRO A 205 -5.14 -4.32 9.72
C PRO A 205 -5.63 -3.90 8.33
N SER A 206 -6.85 -3.33 8.25
CA SER A 206 -7.41 -2.75 7.03
C SER A 206 -8.22 -1.49 7.35
N VAL A 207 -7.94 -0.43 6.61
CA VAL A 207 -8.68 0.84 6.69
C VAL A 207 -9.66 1.03 5.52
N ARG A 208 -9.70 0.12 4.54
CA ARG A 208 -10.52 0.30 3.32
C ARG A 208 -11.78 -0.57 3.27
N SER A 209 -11.83 -1.63 4.07
CA SER A 209 -13.00 -2.52 4.12
C SER A 209 -14.27 -1.74 4.47
N LEU A 210 -15.38 -2.01 3.76
CA LEU A 210 -16.68 -1.41 4.03
C LEU A 210 -17.22 -1.69 5.44
N ARG A 211 -16.61 -2.60 6.20
CA ARG A 211 -17.05 -2.94 7.57
C ARG A 211 -15.96 -2.70 8.61
N THR A 212 -15.01 -1.81 8.35
CA THR A 212 -13.97 -1.47 9.34
C THR A 212 -14.50 -0.50 10.41
N PRO A 213 -14.28 -0.76 11.71
CA PRO A 213 -14.70 0.15 12.78
C PRO A 213 -14.01 1.51 12.69
N VAL A 214 -12.77 1.55 12.20
CA VAL A 214 -12.00 2.79 12.03
C VAL A 214 -12.78 3.83 11.23
N ARG A 215 -13.49 3.42 10.18
CA ARG A 215 -14.23 4.32 9.31
C ARG A 215 -15.35 5.06 10.04
N ILE A 216 -16.10 4.34 10.88
CA ILE A 216 -17.16 4.94 11.69
C ILE A 216 -16.55 5.95 12.66
N ASN A 217 -15.50 5.56 13.40
CA ASN A 217 -14.84 6.45 14.35
C ASN A 217 -14.27 7.72 13.67
N VAL A 218 -13.61 7.57 12.52
CA VAL A 218 -13.03 8.67 11.76
C VAL A 218 -14.09 9.63 11.22
N ASN A 219 -15.18 9.10 10.65
CA ASN A 219 -16.29 9.94 10.19
C ASN A 219 -16.95 10.67 11.36
N THR A 220 -17.18 9.98 12.47
CA THR A 220 -17.71 10.56 13.71
C THR A 220 -16.83 11.70 14.21
N ILE A 221 -15.51 11.49 14.34
CA ILE A 221 -14.55 12.54 14.71
C ILE A 221 -14.67 13.72 13.77
N LYS A 222 -14.68 13.48 12.46
CA LYS A 222 -14.73 14.57 11.48
C LYS A 222 -16.02 15.39 11.55
N MET A 223 -17.14 14.74 11.87
CA MET A 223 -18.43 15.40 12.06
C MET A 223 -18.48 16.24 13.33
N PHE A 224 -17.96 15.74 14.45
CA PHE A 224 -17.94 16.46 15.73
C PHE A 224 -16.82 17.51 15.83
N ARG A 225 -15.72 17.31 15.11
CA ARG A 225 -14.54 18.18 15.09
C ARG A 225 -14.12 18.46 13.64
N PRO A 226 -14.87 19.30 12.90
CA PRO A 226 -14.56 19.63 11.50
C PRO A 226 -13.20 20.30 11.31
N ASP A 227 -12.66 20.92 12.36
CA ASP A 227 -11.34 21.55 12.40
C ASP A 227 -10.19 20.55 12.24
N ILE A 228 -10.39 19.30 12.69
CA ILE A 228 -9.37 18.26 12.62
C ILE A 228 -9.22 17.78 11.17
N GLN A 229 -7.99 17.89 10.66
CA GLN A 229 -7.62 17.33 9.37
C GLN A 229 -7.25 15.86 9.55
N ILE A 230 -7.73 15.01 8.66
CA ILE A 230 -7.54 13.56 8.70
C ILE A 230 -6.91 13.10 7.40
N PHE A 231 -5.96 12.18 7.50
CA PHE A 231 -5.42 11.44 6.36
C PHE A 231 -5.85 9.97 6.45
N VAL A 232 -6.46 9.48 5.39
CA VAL A 232 -6.65 8.04 5.14
C VAL A 232 -6.03 7.74 3.77
N PRO A 233 -5.13 6.75 3.65
CA PRO A 233 -4.50 6.40 2.39
C PRO A 233 -5.54 5.89 1.40
N THR A 234 -5.41 6.34 0.15
CA THR A 234 -6.27 5.93 -0.97
C THR A 234 -5.85 4.56 -1.53
N HIS A 235 -4.56 4.27 -1.40
CA HIS A 235 -3.91 3.03 -1.83
C HIS A 235 -2.94 2.55 -0.76
N ASP A 236 -2.85 1.23 -0.56
CA ASP A 236 -1.96 0.63 0.45
C ASP A 236 -0.47 0.73 0.03
N ASP A 237 -0.19 0.95 -1.25
CA ASP A 237 1.14 1.14 -1.85
C ASP A 237 1.67 2.58 -1.81
N GLU A 238 0.82 3.54 -1.45
CA GLU A 238 1.22 4.95 -1.45
C GLU A 238 2.21 5.16 -0.32
N VAL A 239 3.48 5.44 -0.67
CA VAL A 239 4.46 5.91 0.32
C VAL A 239 3.87 7.14 0.97
N ILE A 240 3.70 7.08 2.29
CA ILE A 240 3.10 8.17 3.04
C ILE A 240 4.00 9.41 2.90
N ASP A 241 3.50 10.38 2.13
CA ASP A 241 4.16 11.66 1.89
C ASP A 241 4.07 12.53 3.16
N LYS A 242 5.22 12.96 3.68
CA LYS A 242 5.33 13.76 4.91
C LYS A 242 4.53 15.06 4.81
N ASP A 243 4.44 15.67 3.63
CA ASP A 243 3.66 16.90 3.43
C ASP A 243 2.15 16.64 3.54
N VAL A 244 1.69 15.46 3.13
CA VAL A 244 0.27 15.09 3.14
C VAL A 244 -0.21 14.75 4.55
N ILE A 245 0.64 14.14 5.36
CA ILE A 245 0.30 13.80 6.75
C ILE A 245 0.59 14.90 7.77
N ALA A 246 1.34 15.95 7.39
CA ALA A 246 1.63 17.05 8.28
C ALA A 246 0.35 17.75 8.77
N GLY A 247 0.24 17.98 10.08
CA GLY A 247 -0.92 18.58 10.72
C GLY A 247 -2.21 17.73 10.73
N LYS A 248 -2.15 16.43 10.36
CA LYS A 248 -3.34 15.57 10.26
C LYS A 248 -3.31 14.39 11.22
N LEU A 249 -4.49 14.00 11.72
CA LEU A 249 -4.71 12.69 12.31
C LEU A 249 -4.50 11.62 11.24
N VAL A 250 -3.50 10.75 11.43
CA VAL A 250 -3.11 9.76 10.42
C VAL A 250 -3.76 8.42 10.73
N VAL A 251 -4.61 7.97 9.81
CA VAL A 251 -5.30 6.70 9.86
C VAL A 251 -4.69 5.79 8.80
N THR A 252 -4.07 4.68 9.17
CA THR A 252 -3.34 3.83 8.21
C THR A 252 -3.24 2.37 8.66
N THR A 253 -2.61 1.52 7.85
CA THR A 253 -2.46 0.10 8.14
C THR A 253 -1.16 -0.22 8.90
N PHE A 254 -1.08 -1.43 9.46
CA PHE A 254 0.15 -1.92 10.12
C PHE A 254 1.36 -1.94 9.16
N HIS A 255 1.11 -2.18 7.88
CA HIS A 255 2.14 -2.23 6.84
C HIS A 255 2.67 -0.84 6.49
N GLN A 256 1.76 0.12 6.25
CA GLN A 256 2.11 1.46 5.79
C GLN A 256 2.77 2.32 6.86
N VAL A 257 2.53 2.04 8.14
CA VAL A 257 3.14 2.79 9.26
C VAL A 257 4.60 2.39 9.52
N LYS A 258 5.12 1.30 8.94
CA LYS A 258 6.51 0.87 9.16
C LYS A 258 7.49 1.98 8.77
N GLY A 259 8.48 2.22 9.63
CA GLY A 259 9.42 3.34 9.47
C GLY A 259 8.87 4.72 9.85
N LEU A 260 7.65 4.80 10.39
CA LEU A 260 7.12 5.99 11.04
C LEU A 260 6.94 5.73 12.54
N GLU A 261 6.77 6.81 13.31
CA GLU A 261 6.57 6.78 14.76
C GLU A 261 5.90 8.09 15.21
N ARG A 262 5.10 8.01 16.28
CA ARG A 262 4.29 9.10 16.83
C ARG A 262 4.20 9.04 18.34
N ASN A 263 3.89 10.16 18.98
CA ASN A 263 3.72 10.19 20.44
C ASN A 263 2.58 9.27 20.90
N ALA A 264 1.44 9.27 20.22
CA ALA A 264 0.30 8.43 20.55
C ALA A 264 -0.12 7.50 19.39
N VAL A 265 -0.50 6.26 19.73
CA VAL A 265 -0.97 5.26 18.76
C VAL A 265 -2.19 4.53 19.30
N VAL A 266 -3.23 4.42 18.49
CA VAL A 266 -4.42 3.61 18.73
C VAL A 266 -4.41 2.43 17.75
N VAL A 267 -4.54 1.20 18.25
CA VAL A 267 -4.54 -0.03 17.44
C VAL A 267 -5.90 -0.70 17.54
N PHE A 268 -6.63 -0.75 16.42
CA PHE A 268 -7.89 -1.49 16.28
C PHE A 268 -7.64 -2.96 15.92
N ASN A 269 -8.66 -3.79 16.19
CA ASN A 269 -8.64 -5.24 15.92
C ASN A 269 -7.48 -5.95 16.65
N PHE A 270 -7.19 -5.53 17.89
CA PHE A 270 -6.21 -6.19 18.76
C PHE A 270 -6.86 -7.39 19.47
N ASP A 271 -7.36 -8.34 18.67
CA ASP A 271 -8.13 -9.49 19.15
C ASP A 271 -8.01 -10.68 18.18
N SER A 272 -8.50 -11.85 18.58
CA SER A 272 -8.33 -13.10 17.82
C SER A 272 -8.94 -13.08 16.42
N SER A 273 -9.86 -12.16 16.10
CA SER A 273 -10.38 -11.99 14.74
C SER A 273 -9.28 -11.60 13.73
N TYR A 274 -8.14 -11.11 14.21
CA TYR A 274 -6.97 -10.83 13.37
C TYR A 274 -6.51 -12.07 12.57
N PHE A 275 -6.46 -13.23 13.21
CA PHE A 275 -6.06 -14.50 12.58
C PHE A 275 -7.14 -15.09 11.67
N GLU A 276 -8.41 -14.73 11.90
CA GLU A 276 -9.54 -15.16 11.07
C GLU A 276 -9.57 -14.41 9.74
N PHE A 277 -9.31 -13.10 9.76
CA PHE A 277 -9.52 -12.23 8.60
C PHE A 277 -8.23 -11.85 7.86
N TYR A 278 -7.12 -11.65 8.56
CA TYR A 278 -5.92 -11.02 7.99
C TYR A 278 -4.72 -11.95 7.97
N SER A 279 -4.37 -12.57 9.10
CA SER A 279 -3.18 -13.42 9.23
C SER A 279 -3.51 -14.91 9.17
N LYS A 280 -4.24 -15.31 8.11
CA LYS A 280 -4.67 -16.69 7.90
C LYS A 280 -3.46 -17.62 7.79
N GLY A 281 -3.43 -18.69 8.57
CA GLY A 281 -2.38 -19.71 8.54
C GLY A 281 -1.15 -19.44 9.42
N HIS A 282 -1.11 -18.31 10.15
CA HIS A 282 -0.11 -18.12 11.22
C HIS A 282 -0.56 -18.81 12.51
N ASP A 283 0.39 -19.32 13.28
CA ASP A 283 0.11 -19.89 14.61
C ASP A 283 -0.35 -18.77 15.56
N PRO A 284 -1.60 -18.82 16.07
CA PRO A 284 -2.14 -17.78 16.95
C PRO A 284 -1.41 -17.65 18.29
N SER A 285 -0.59 -18.63 18.66
CA SER A 285 0.15 -18.68 19.93
C SER A 285 1.32 -17.70 19.99
N TYR A 286 1.73 -17.17 18.83
CA TYR A 286 2.85 -16.25 18.67
C TYR A 286 2.38 -14.89 18.16
N CYS A 287 3.02 -13.82 18.64
CA CYS A 287 2.75 -12.46 18.18
C CYS A 287 3.26 -12.27 16.74
N PRO A 288 2.38 -11.93 15.77
CA PRO A 288 2.76 -11.62 14.39
C PRO A 288 3.59 -10.34 14.30
N ASN A 289 4.46 -10.27 13.29
CA ASN A 289 5.34 -9.12 13.06
C ASN A 289 4.57 -7.82 12.81
N GLU A 290 3.41 -7.90 12.16
CA GLU A 290 2.53 -6.76 11.88
C GLU A 290 1.99 -6.15 13.17
N ILE A 291 1.59 -6.98 14.14
CA ILE A 291 1.13 -6.54 15.46
C ILE A 291 2.30 -5.95 16.25
N TYR A 292 3.47 -6.59 16.20
CA TYR A 292 4.71 -6.05 16.80
C TYR A 292 5.06 -4.67 16.24
N VAL A 293 5.01 -4.50 14.92
CA VAL A 293 5.24 -3.22 14.25
C VAL A 293 4.22 -2.19 14.74
N ALA A 294 2.93 -2.50 14.75
CA ALA A 294 1.88 -1.57 15.17
C ALA A 294 2.08 -1.05 16.60
N MET A 295 2.38 -1.93 17.56
CA MET A 295 2.62 -1.55 18.96
C MET A 295 3.88 -0.69 19.13
N THR A 296 4.95 -1.00 18.40
CA THR A 296 6.24 -0.31 18.50
C THR A 296 6.29 1.04 17.78
N ARG A 297 5.16 1.49 17.20
CA ARG A 297 5.06 2.85 16.63
C ARG A 297 4.85 3.94 17.67
N ALA A 298 4.43 3.57 18.88
CA ALA A 298 4.14 4.49 19.97
C ALA A 298 5.41 4.87 20.73
N LYS A 299 5.62 6.18 20.93
CA LYS A 299 6.68 6.71 21.80
C LYS A 299 6.20 6.85 23.24
N GLN A 300 4.98 7.38 23.41
CA GLN A 300 4.43 7.76 24.71
C GLN A 300 3.13 7.01 25.01
N LYS A 301 2.05 7.17 24.24
CA LYS A 301 0.75 6.58 24.58
C LYS A 301 0.36 5.46 23.61
N LEU A 302 0.01 4.29 24.13
CA LEU A 302 -0.48 3.15 23.36
C LEU A 302 -1.89 2.77 23.85
N ILE A 303 -2.86 2.79 22.94
CA ILE A 303 -4.23 2.33 23.17
C ILE A 303 -4.51 1.13 22.27
N LEU A 304 -4.95 0.02 22.86
CA LEU A 304 -5.29 -1.21 22.16
C LEU A 304 -6.80 -1.45 22.27
N ILE A 305 -7.48 -1.62 21.14
CA ILE A 305 -8.92 -1.85 21.09
C ILE A 305 -9.18 -3.28 20.63
N GLN A 306 -9.70 -4.07 21.57
CA GLN A 306 -10.26 -5.40 21.36
C GLN A 306 -11.78 -5.28 21.20
N ASP A 307 -12.36 -5.97 20.21
CA ASP A 307 -13.82 -6.16 20.14
C ASP A 307 -14.30 -7.00 21.34
N LEU A 308 -15.26 -6.47 22.11
CA LEU A 308 -15.85 -7.17 23.25
C LEU A 308 -16.49 -8.52 22.89
N ASN A 309 -16.81 -8.73 21.61
CA ASN A 309 -17.37 -9.99 21.08
C ASN A 309 -16.32 -10.95 20.53
N SER A 310 -15.05 -10.56 20.53
CA SER A 310 -13.92 -11.36 20.07
C SER A 310 -13.01 -11.71 21.26
N PRO A 311 -12.52 -12.96 21.34
CA PRO A 311 -11.52 -13.34 22.32
C PRO A 311 -10.25 -12.48 22.21
N PRO A 312 -9.53 -12.26 23.33
CA PRO A 312 -8.20 -11.67 23.27
C PRO A 312 -7.26 -12.52 22.41
N LEU A 313 -6.18 -11.92 21.92
CA LEU A 313 -5.12 -12.64 21.22
C LEU A 313 -4.48 -13.67 22.16
N HIS A 314 -4.21 -14.89 21.68
CA HIS A 314 -3.77 -16.00 22.56
C HIS A 314 -2.43 -15.74 23.27
N PHE A 315 -1.57 -14.91 22.69
CA PHE A 315 -0.29 -14.51 23.27
C PHE A 315 -0.40 -13.37 24.28
N VAL A 316 -1.59 -12.80 24.50
CA VAL A 316 -1.83 -11.74 25.48
C VAL A 316 -2.23 -12.36 26.81
N ASP A 317 -1.42 -12.12 27.84
CA ASP A 317 -1.76 -12.49 29.21
C ASP A 317 -2.76 -11.49 29.80
N MET A 318 -4.03 -11.91 29.90
CA MET A 318 -5.09 -11.07 30.46
C MET A 318 -4.97 -10.82 31.97
N GLN A 319 -4.24 -11.66 32.71
CA GLN A 319 -3.93 -11.39 34.11
C GLN A 319 -2.93 -10.23 34.19
N TYR A 320 -1.88 -10.27 33.36
CA TYR A 320 -0.94 -9.17 33.22
C TYR A 320 -1.65 -7.86 32.84
N VAL A 321 -2.54 -7.90 31.83
CA VAL A 321 -3.30 -6.72 31.37
C VAL A 321 -4.08 -6.09 32.52
N LYS A 322 -4.84 -6.89 33.28
CA LYS A 322 -5.66 -6.37 34.39
C LYS A 322 -4.84 -5.76 35.52
N GLN A 323 -3.60 -6.18 35.69
CA GLN A 323 -2.73 -5.70 36.78
C GLN A 323 -1.89 -4.49 36.37
N ASN A 324 -1.42 -4.44 35.11
CA ASN A 324 -0.38 -3.50 34.67
C ASN A 324 -0.86 -2.46 33.65
N CYS A 325 -2.02 -2.67 33.02
CA CYS A 325 -2.59 -1.74 32.04
C CYS A 325 -3.77 -0.94 32.62
N ASP A 326 -4.09 0.17 31.97
CA ASP A 326 -5.36 0.87 32.19
C ASP A 326 -6.44 0.12 31.40
N PHE A 327 -7.10 -0.82 32.08
CA PHE A 327 -8.11 -1.68 31.47
C PHE A 327 -9.49 -1.00 31.44
N VAL A 328 -10.10 -0.94 30.26
CA VAL A 328 -11.43 -0.35 30.03
C VAL A 328 -12.38 -1.40 29.46
N GLY A 329 -13.59 -1.50 30.02
CA GLY A 329 -14.65 -2.40 29.53
C GLY A 329 -14.67 -3.76 30.23
N ASN A 330 -15.14 -4.80 29.53
CA ASN A 330 -15.27 -6.16 30.04
C ASN A 330 -14.79 -7.17 28.98
N VAL A 331 -14.08 -8.21 29.40
CA VAL A 331 -13.61 -9.29 28.51
C VAL A 331 -14.65 -10.40 28.47
N ARG A 332 -15.17 -10.73 27.29
CA ARG A 332 -15.90 -11.99 27.10
C ARG A 332 -14.90 -13.05 26.65
N MET A 333 -14.86 -14.17 27.38
CA MET A 333 -13.99 -15.31 27.07
C MET A 333 -14.60 -16.25 26.02
N SER A 334 -15.90 -16.13 25.74
CA SER A 334 -16.61 -16.98 24.79
C SER A 334 -16.83 -16.27 23.46
N TYR A 335 -16.48 -16.96 22.38
CA TYR A 335 -16.76 -16.57 21.01
C TYR A 335 -18.09 -17.20 20.57
N SER A 336 -19.00 -16.39 20.04
CA SER A 336 -20.20 -16.90 19.37
C SER A 336 -20.47 -16.09 18.10
N ARG A 337 -19.59 -16.22 17.10
CA ARG A 337 -20.01 -15.96 15.72
C ARG A 337 -20.29 -17.30 15.01
N PRO A 338 -21.47 -17.47 14.39
CA PRO A 338 -21.66 -18.57 13.48
C PRO A 338 -20.65 -18.45 12.34
N ALA A 339 -20.01 -19.57 12.00
CA ALA A 339 -19.11 -19.66 10.86
C ALA A 339 -19.90 -19.35 9.58
N VAL A 340 -19.87 -18.09 9.14
CA VAL A 340 -20.36 -17.75 7.82
C VAL A 340 -19.24 -18.12 6.85
N VAL A 341 -19.31 -19.34 6.31
CA VAL A 341 -18.60 -19.67 5.07
C VAL A 341 -19.30 -18.86 3.98
N LYS A 342 -18.84 -17.63 3.77
CA LYS A 342 -19.24 -16.83 2.62
C LYS A 342 -18.27 -17.12 1.50
N ASP A 343 -18.79 -17.27 0.29
CA ASP A 343 -17.99 -17.05 -0.92
C ASP A 343 -17.31 -15.69 -0.76
N PHE A 344 -15.98 -15.70 -0.61
CA PHE A 344 -15.22 -14.47 -0.46
C PHE A 344 -15.18 -13.79 -1.83
N GLU A 345 -15.99 -12.75 -1.98
CA GLU A 345 -15.87 -11.85 -3.12
C GLU A 345 -14.59 -11.02 -2.97
N VAL A 346 -13.74 -11.03 -3.98
CA VAL A 346 -12.49 -10.25 -4.03
C VAL A 346 -12.47 -9.43 -5.30
N PHE A 347 -12.16 -8.14 -5.18
CA PHE A 347 -12.11 -7.28 -6.36
C PHE A 347 -10.84 -7.52 -7.18
N VAL A 348 -10.92 -7.38 -8.51
CA VAL A 348 -9.75 -7.49 -9.41
C VAL A 348 -8.64 -6.53 -8.98
N THR A 349 -8.99 -5.31 -8.58
CA THR A 349 -8.02 -4.30 -8.11
C THR A 349 -7.39 -4.68 -6.77
N GLU A 350 -7.97 -5.60 -6.00
CA GLU A 350 -7.43 -6.12 -4.74
C GLU A 350 -6.48 -7.29 -5.01
N ILE A 351 -6.90 -8.27 -5.83
CA ILE A 351 -6.10 -9.47 -6.09
C ILE A 351 -4.82 -9.18 -6.91
N THR A 352 -4.85 -8.15 -7.76
CA THR A 352 -3.74 -7.78 -8.65
C THR A 352 -2.75 -6.75 -8.05
N ARG A 353 -3.02 -6.22 -6.86
CA ARG A 353 -2.18 -5.17 -6.21
C ARG A 353 -1.15 -5.75 -5.25
N HIS A 354 0.07 -5.23 -5.18
CA HIS A 354 1.16 -5.79 -4.35
C HIS A 354 1.62 -7.19 -4.80
N LEU A 355 1.55 -7.47 -6.10
CA LEU A 355 2.24 -8.65 -6.63
C LEU A 355 3.74 -8.33 -6.65
N SER A 356 4.55 -9.25 -6.13
CA SER A 356 6.00 -9.06 -6.13
C SER A 356 6.55 -8.92 -7.55
N SER A 357 7.69 -8.25 -7.70
CA SER A 357 8.34 -8.05 -9.00
C SER A 357 8.59 -9.38 -9.74
N GLN A 358 8.87 -10.48 -9.03
CA GLN A 358 8.99 -11.82 -9.62
C GLN A 358 7.66 -12.36 -10.12
N VAL A 359 6.59 -12.23 -9.34
CA VAL A 359 5.24 -12.67 -9.72
C VAL A 359 4.77 -11.87 -10.94
N LEU A 360 5.00 -10.55 -10.95
CA LEU A 360 4.71 -9.70 -12.10
C LEU A 360 5.50 -10.13 -13.33
N LEU A 361 6.81 -10.33 -13.22
CA LEU A 361 7.64 -10.80 -14.34
C LEU A 361 7.15 -12.15 -14.89
N ARG A 362 6.74 -13.08 -14.02
CA ARG A 362 6.15 -14.35 -14.43
C ARG A 362 4.80 -14.14 -15.12
N CYS A 363 3.92 -13.29 -14.59
CA CYS A 363 2.66 -12.95 -15.23
C CYS A 363 2.86 -12.39 -16.64
N LEU A 364 3.80 -11.44 -16.78
CA LEU A 364 4.13 -10.82 -18.07
C LEU A 364 4.74 -11.81 -19.07
N SER A 365 5.30 -12.94 -18.61
CA SER A 365 5.81 -13.99 -19.50
C SER A 365 4.72 -14.82 -20.18
N PHE A 366 3.48 -14.78 -19.70
CA PHE A 366 2.34 -15.47 -20.31
C PHE A 366 1.69 -14.69 -21.46
N ILE A 367 2.04 -13.40 -21.63
CA ILE A 367 1.33 -12.49 -22.53
C ILE A 367 2.30 -11.76 -23.45
N LYS A 368 1.78 -11.25 -24.57
CA LYS A 368 2.53 -10.34 -25.45
C LYS A 368 1.97 -8.93 -25.31
N ILE A 369 2.84 -7.96 -25.07
CA ILE A 369 2.47 -6.55 -24.97
C ILE A 369 2.92 -5.83 -26.23
N LYS A 370 1.97 -5.19 -26.91
CA LYS A 370 2.23 -4.35 -28.08
C LYS A 370 2.01 -2.89 -27.72
N LYS A 371 3.07 -2.08 -27.87
CA LYS A 371 2.98 -0.63 -27.67
C LYS A 371 2.42 0.01 -28.95
N LEU A 372 1.12 0.28 -28.96
CA LEU A 372 0.42 0.90 -30.09
C LEU A 372 0.71 2.39 -30.20
N ARG A 373 0.78 3.08 -29.04
CA ARG A 373 1.15 4.50 -28.96
C ARG A 373 2.17 4.68 -27.83
N PRO A 374 3.40 5.17 -28.11
CA PRO A 374 4.35 5.50 -27.06
C PRO A 374 3.84 6.70 -26.23
N ALA A 375 4.38 6.86 -25.02
CA ALA A 375 4.08 8.02 -24.19
C ALA A 375 4.40 9.33 -24.94
N GLY A 376 3.39 10.14 -25.16
CA GLY A 376 3.46 11.47 -25.77
C GLY A 376 3.60 12.58 -24.72
N LYS A 377 3.16 13.78 -25.11
CA LYS A 377 3.24 14.98 -24.25
C LYS A 377 2.36 14.82 -23.01
N MET A 378 2.95 14.94 -21.82
CA MET A 378 2.26 14.83 -20.54
C MET A 378 1.28 15.99 -20.32
N ILE A 379 0.03 15.70 -19.95
CA ILE A 379 -0.89 16.67 -19.35
C ILE A 379 -0.56 16.73 -17.87
N ASN A 380 0.00 17.85 -17.42
CA ASN A 380 0.46 18.00 -16.03
C ASN A 380 -0.71 18.45 -15.13
N ILE A 381 -1.34 17.49 -14.44
CA ILE A 381 -2.37 17.76 -13.43
C ILE A 381 -1.78 17.47 -12.04
N PRO A 382 -1.95 18.37 -11.06
CA PRO A 382 -1.46 18.14 -9.71
C PRO A 382 -2.02 16.85 -9.10
N THR A 383 -1.15 16.02 -8.50
CA THR A 383 -1.57 14.81 -7.77
C THR A 383 -1.88 15.09 -6.30
N LYS A 384 -1.38 16.22 -5.77
CA LYS A 384 -1.70 16.75 -4.45
C LYS A 384 -1.90 18.26 -4.53
N ILE A 385 -2.76 18.80 -3.67
CA ILE A 385 -3.13 20.22 -3.64
C ILE A 385 -3.04 20.77 -2.22
N LYS A 386 -2.72 22.06 -2.09
CA LYS A 386 -2.68 22.73 -0.80
C LYS A 386 -4.07 23.25 -0.40
N GLN A 387 -4.62 22.74 0.69
CA GLN A 387 -5.84 23.20 1.34
C GLN A 387 -5.46 23.88 2.66
N ASP A 388 -5.61 25.20 2.68
CA ASP A 388 -5.14 26.07 3.78
C ASP A 388 -3.69 25.76 4.19
N ASN A 389 -3.47 25.14 5.36
CA ASN A 389 -2.15 24.77 5.89
C ASN A 389 -1.76 23.30 5.66
N THR A 390 -2.58 22.51 4.97
CA THR A 390 -2.36 21.07 4.74
C THR A 390 -2.40 20.71 3.25
N PHE A 391 -2.04 19.47 2.92
CA PHE A 391 -2.11 18.96 1.54
C PHE A 391 -3.09 17.80 1.39
N GLU A 392 -3.86 17.77 0.32
CA GLU A 392 -4.79 16.69 -0.04
C GLU A 392 -4.34 15.98 -1.31
N VAL A 393 -4.40 14.64 -1.32
CA VAL A 393 -4.17 13.82 -2.52
C VAL A 393 -5.45 13.78 -3.35
N VAL A 394 -5.37 14.19 -4.62
CA VAL A 394 -6.53 14.37 -5.53
C VAL A 394 -6.41 13.60 -6.84
N SER A 395 -5.42 12.71 -6.96
CA SER A 395 -5.22 11.85 -8.12
C SER A 395 -6.44 10.96 -8.40
N GLU A 396 -7.01 10.32 -7.37
CA GLU A 396 -8.21 9.48 -7.53
C GLU A 396 -9.41 10.30 -8.01
N ILE A 397 -9.64 11.48 -7.41
CA ILE A 397 -10.75 12.38 -7.76
C ILE A 397 -10.61 12.85 -9.19
N THR A 398 -9.37 13.17 -9.60
CA THR A 398 -9.03 13.60 -10.96
C THR A 398 -9.34 12.51 -11.98
N GLY A 399 -8.94 11.26 -11.73
CA GLY A 399 -9.23 10.14 -12.62
C GLY A 399 -10.74 9.90 -12.77
N THR A 400 -11.46 9.88 -11.65
CA THR A 400 -12.92 9.75 -11.60
C THR A 400 -13.64 10.89 -12.35
N ALA A 401 -13.20 12.14 -12.16
CA ALA A 401 -13.78 13.30 -12.83
C ALA A 401 -13.63 13.25 -14.35
N ILE A 402 -12.45 12.88 -14.85
CA ILE A 402 -12.19 12.78 -16.29
C ILE A 402 -13.08 11.72 -16.93
N ASN A 403 -13.16 10.52 -16.34
CA ASN A 403 -13.99 9.43 -16.86
C ASN A 403 -15.47 9.81 -16.91
N ALA A 404 -15.99 10.43 -15.84
CA ALA A 404 -17.39 10.84 -15.79
C ALA A 404 -17.74 11.98 -16.77
N HIS A 405 -16.80 12.88 -17.05
CA HIS A 405 -17.01 13.94 -18.03
C HIS A 405 -17.11 13.38 -19.46
N VAL A 406 -16.27 12.40 -19.79
CA VAL A 406 -16.33 11.71 -21.10
C VAL A 406 -17.63 10.94 -21.26
N GLU A 407 -18.06 10.23 -20.22
CA GLU A 407 -19.35 9.52 -20.21
C GLU A 407 -20.50 10.48 -20.47
N PHE A 408 -20.52 11.63 -19.77
CA PHE A 408 -21.54 12.66 -19.96
C PHE A 408 -21.63 13.14 -21.41
N ILE A 409 -20.49 13.39 -22.05
CA ILE A 409 -20.49 13.90 -23.42
C ILE A 409 -20.96 12.84 -24.41
N LYS A 410 -20.64 11.55 -24.20
CA LYS A 410 -21.10 10.48 -25.10
C LYS A 410 -22.55 10.07 -24.89
N LYS A 411 -23.05 10.05 -23.64
CA LYS A 411 -24.37 9.48 -23.29
C LYS A 411 -25.40 10.49 -22.81
N GLY A 412 -25.02 11.75 -22.59
CA GLY A 412 -25.88 12.78 -21.98
C GLY A 412 -26.18 12.56 -20.48
N THR A 413 -25.62 11.51 -19.87
CA THR A 413 -25.85 11.12 -18.48
C THR A 413 -24.53 10.69 -17.82
N ARG A 414 -24.45 10.77 -16.48
CA ARG A 414 -23.29 10.32 -15.70
C ARG A 414 -23.71 9.18 -14.79
N THR A 415 -23.02 8.05 -14.85
CA THR A 415 -23.27 6.93 -13.93
C THR A 415 -23.06 7.35 -12.47
N MET A 416 -22.15 8.29 -12.20
CA MET A 416 -21.97 8.87 -10.87
C MET A 416 -23.18 9.66 -10.35
N GLU A 417 -24.02 10.22 -11.23
CA GLU A 417 -25.22 10.98 -10.88
C GLU A 417 -26.46 10.08 -10.73
N MET A 418 -26.47 8.89 -11.36
CA MET A 418 -27.54 7.90 -11.17
C MET A 418 -27.38 7.07 -9.89
N GLY A 419 -26.18 7.07 -9.31
CA GLY A 419 -25.81 6.32 -8.11
C GLY A 419 -25.82 7.12 -6.81
N THR A 420 -26.49 8.29 -6.76
CA THR A 420 -26.74 9.03 -5.51
C THR A 420 -28.06 8.58 -4.88
N PRO A 421 -28.13 7.48 -4.12
CA PRO A 421 -29.23 7.30 -3.19
C PRO A 421 -29.13 8.36 -2.09
N ASP A 422 -30.28 8.77 -1.55
CA ASP A 422 -30.51 9.79 -0.52
C ASP A 422 -29.82 9.54 0.85
N ILE A 423 -28.62 8.96 0.90
CA ILE A 423 -27.93 8.51 2.12
C ILE A 423 -26.80 9.47 2.53
N LEU A 424 -26.92 10.76 2.19
CA LEU A 424 -26.17 11.81 2.86
C LEU A 424 -27.11 12.58 3.79
N PRO A 425 -27.35 12.12 5.03
CA PRO A 425 -27.90 12.98 6.06
C PRO A 425 -26.76 13.89 6.50
N LEU A 426 -26.58 15.02 5.83
CA LEU A 426 -26.01 16.26 6.35
C LEU A 426 -25.88 17.25 5.20
N THR A 427 -26.43 18.44 5.44
CA THR A 427 -26.30 19.65 4.66
C THR A 427 -24.83 19.94 4.35
N ILE A 428 -24.31 19.35 3.27
CA ILE A 428 -23.23 19.97 2.53
C ILE A 428 -23.78 21.35 2.12
N PRO A 429 -23.07 22.47 2.36
CA PRO A 429 -23.60 23.80 2.08
C PRO A 429 -24.32 23.85 0.73
N GLN A 430 -25.62 24.15 0.76
CA GLN A 430 -26.37 24.47 -0.46
C GLN A 430 -25.75 25.74 -1.03
N MET A 431 -25.35 25.68 -2.30
CA MET A 431 -24.70 26.80 -2.97
C MET A 431 -25.71 27.59 -3.80
N GLY A 432 -25.49 28.91 -3.83
CA GLY A 432 -26.08 29.82 -4.80
C GLY A 432 -25.64 29.46 -6.23
N GLU A 433 -26.48 29.79 -7.19
CA GLU A 433 -26.51 29.23 -8.55
C GLU A 433 -25.37 29.64 -9.50
N SER A 434 -24.33 30.35 -9.05
CA SER A 434 -23.21 30.73 -9.91
C SER A 434 -21.94 29.99 -9.53
N GLU A 435 -21.48 29.01 -10.34
CA GLU A 435 -20.06 28.58 -10.37
C GLU A 435 -19.77 27.51 -11.47
N ASN A 436 -18.55 27.58 -12.01
CA ASN A 436 -17.97 26.88 -13.17
C ASN A 436 -18.27 25.36 -13.29
N SER A 437 -18.42 24.84 -14.53
CA SER A 437 -18.67 23.42 -14.83
C SER A 437 -17.64 22.45 -14.21
N ILE A 438 -16.36 22.83 -14.14
CA ILE A 438 -15.29 22.00 -13.56
C ILE A 438 -15.41 21.89 -12.06
N TYR A 439 -15.74 22.99 -11.39
CA TYR A 439 -15.96 22.99 -9.94
C TYR A 439 -17.02 21.94 -9.57
N LYS A 440 -18.16 21.97 -10.26
CA LYS A 440 -19.24 20.99 -10.08
C LYS A 440 -18.75 19.57 -10.35
N LEU A 441 -18.01 19.34 -11.44
CA LEU A 441 -17.48 18.03 -11.79
C LEU A 441 -16.55 17.46 -10.71
N LEU A 442 -15.55 18.23 -10.27
CA LEU A 442 -14.58 17.80 -9.27
C LEU A 442 -15.23 17.57 -7.89
N ARG A 443 -16.19 18.42 -7.52
CA ARG A 443 -16.98 18.26 -6.29
C ARG A 443 -17.84 16.99 -6.35
N THR A 444 -18.55 16.75 -7.44
CA THR A 444 -19.34 15.51 -7.63
C THR A 444 -18.44 14.28 -7.62
N ALA A 445 -17.29 14.30 -8.30
CA ALA A 445 -16.31 13.21 -8.25
C ALA A 445 -15.78 12.95 -6.83
N THR A 446 -15.59 14.01 -6.03
CA THR A 446 -15.16 13.88 -4.63
C THR A 446 -16.22 13.23 -3.75
N LEU A 447 -17.49 13.61 -3.93
CA LEU A 447 -18.61 12.98 -3.24
C LEU A 447 -18.77 11.51 -3.64
N TYR A 448 -18.62 11.20 -4.92
CA TYR A 448 -18.65 9.83 -5.42
C TYR A 448 -17.51 8.98 -4.83
N CYS A 449 -16.27 9.49 -4.78
CA CYS A 449 -15.15 8.81 -4.12
C CYS A 449 -15.40 8.60 -2.61
N ALA A 450 -15.99 9.58 -1.94
CA ALA A 450 -16.37 9.48 -0.53
C ALA A 450 -17.45 8.42 -0.30
N GLN A 451 -18.43 8.30 -1.21
CA GLN A 451 -19.47 7.27 -1.15
C GLN A 451 -18.88 5.86 -1.35
N LEU A 452 -18.00 5.69 -2.34
CA LEU A 452 -17.35 4.40 -2.60
C LEU A 452 -16.46 3.94 -1.43
N SER A 453 -15.67 4.85 -0.88
CA SER A 453 -14.79 4.55 0.26
C SER A 453 -15.54 4.50 1.60
N GLY A 454 -16.66 5.20 1.69
CA GLY A 454 -17.41 5.50 2.90
C GLY A 454 -16.71 6.48 3.86
N TYR A 455 -15.65 7.17 3.43
CA TYR A 455 -14.96 8.17 4.24
C TYR A 455 -15.39 9.59 3.87
N MET A 456 -15.80 10.37 4.88
CA MET A 456 -16.31 11.73 4.69
C MET A 456 -15.26 12.84 4.82
N HIS A 457 -14.01 12.49 5.15
CA HIS A 457 -12.98 13.48 5.41
C HIS A 457 -12.66 14.39 4.22
N LYS A 458 -12.48 13.83 3.00
CA LYS A 458 -12.14 14.65 1.81
C LYS A 458 -13.22 15.68 1.44
N PRO A 459 -14.52 15.31 1.30
CA PRO A 459 -15.58 16.29 1.06
C PRO A 459 -15.63 17.43 2.09
N LEU A 460 -15.29 17.14 3.35
CA LEU A 460 -15.32 18.10 4.45
C LEU A 460 -14.00 18.89 4.61
N GLN A 461 -12.92 18.48 3.95
CA GLN A 461 -11.59 19.11 4.04
C GLN A 461 -11.24 19.92 2.79
N ILE A 462 -11.67 19.48 1.61
CA ILE A 462 -11.39 20.16 0.34
C ILE A 462 -12.37 21.31 0.17
N LYS A 463 -11.84 22.53 0.24
CA LYS A 463 -12.62 23.78 0.07
C LYS A 463 -12.48 24.35 -1.34
N ARG A 464 -11.27 24.29 -1.90
CA ARG A 464 -10.96 24.83 -3.24
C ARG A 464 -10.86 23.71 -4.27
N TYR A 465 -11.64 23.82 -5.34
CA TYR A 465 -11.71 22.87 -6.47
C TYR A 465 -11.21 23.50 -7.77
N ASP A 466 -9.98 24.01 -7.75
CA ASP A 466 -9.35 24.82 -8.81
C ASP A 466 -8.07 24.19 -9.39
N TRP A 467 -7.80 22.91 -9.08
CA TRP A 467 -6.55 22.25 -9.45
C TRP A 467 -6.51 21.70 -10.89
N MET A 468 -7.65 21.73 -11.59
CA MET A 468 -7.76 21.34 -13.00
C MET A 468 -8.34 22.50 -13.80
N LYS A 469 -7.72 22.80 -14.94
CA LYS A 469 -8.17 23.82 -15.90
C LYS A 469 -9.04 23.20 -16.99
N GLU A 470 -9.92 24.01 -17.59
CA GLU A 470 -10.75 23.63 -18.76
C GLU A 470 -9.92 23.05 -19.90
N GLU A 471 -8.86 23.75 -20.31
CA GLU A 471 -7.93 23.25 -21.33
C GLU A 471 -7.34 21.86 -21.02
N GLN A 472 -7.13 21.53 -19.73
CA GLN A 472 -6.61 20.22 -19.34
C GLN A 472 -7.70 19.14 -19.42
N LEU A 473 -8.91 19.46 -18.95
CA LEU A 473 -10.06 18.56 -19.04
C LEU A 473 -10.42 18.28 -20.50
N ASP A 474 -10.43 19.31 -21.34
CA ASP A 474 -10.72 19.21 -22.78
C ASP A 474 -9.70 18.30 -23.47
N LYS A 475 -8.40 18.51 -23.23
CA LYS A 475 -7.35 17.63 -23.77
C LYS A 475 -7.49 16.18 -23.32
N CYS A 476 -7.79 15.93 -22.05
CA CYS A 476 -8.05 14.58 -21.55
C CYS A 476 -9.27 13.95 -22.24
N THR A 477 -10.29 14.75 -22.47
CA THR A 477 -11.55 14.33 -23.10
C THR A 477 -11.37 14.03 -24.58
N GLU A 478 -10.69 14.90 -25.32
CA GLU A 478 -10.34 14.72 -26.74
C GLU A 478 -9.53 13.45 -26.95
N ARG A 479 -8.58 13.16 -26.05
CA ARG A 479 -7.78 11.94 -26.05
C ARG A 479 -8.63 10.67 -25.97
N ILE A 480 -9.55 10.62 -25.02
CA ILE A 480 -10.42 9.45 -24.85
C ILE A 480 -11.44 9.36 -25.99
N LYS A 481 -12.02 10.49 -26.43
CA LYS A 481 -12.91 10.53 -27.60
C LYS A 481 -12.25 10.02 -28.87
N GLY A 482 -11.02 10.46 -29.14
CA GLY A 482 -10.24 10.01 -30.29
C GLY A 482 -9.83 8.55 -30.23
N LEU A 483 -9.86 7.93 -29.05
CA LEU A 483 -9.62 6.50 -28.86
C LEU A 483 -10.89 5.66 -29.06
N LEU A 484 -12.03 6.14 -28.57
CA LEU A 484 -13.30 5.43 -28.62
C LEU A 484 -14.00 5.64 -29.96
N GLU A 485 -13.81 4.72 -30.90
CA GLU A 485 -14.46 4.66 -32.22
C GLU A 485 -15.99 4.92 -32.19
N GLU A 486 -16.56 5.25 -33.36
CA GLU A 486 -18.01 5.35 -33.58
C GLU A 486 -18.65 3.95 -33.44
N GLY A 487 -19.04 3.60 -32.22
CA GLY A 487 -19.72 2.36 -31.88
C GLY A 487 -20.40 2.47 -30.51
N ASN A 488 -21.22 1.47 -30.15
CA ASN A 488 -21.91 1.48 -28.87
C ASN A 488 -20.91 1.21 -27.74
N THR A 489 -20.60 2.26 -26.97
CA THR A 489 -19.68 2.16 -25.82
C THR A 489 -20.45 2.08 -24.51
N GLN A 490 -20.10 1.11 -23.66
CA GLN A 490 -20.57 1.02 -22.29
C GLN A 490 -19.43 1.40 -21.34
N PHE A 491 -19.77 2.04 -20.23
CA PHE A 491 -18.82 2.50 -19.21
C PHE A 491 -19.16 1.80 -17.90
N GLU A 492 -18.17 1.61 -17.02
CA GLU A 492 -18.37 1.02 -15.68
C GLU A 492 -19.03 -0.37 -15.71
N VAL A 493 -18.62 -1.21 -16.67
CA VAL A 493 -19.27 -2.50 -16.95
C VAL A 493 -18.89 -3.52 -15.88
N PRO A 494 -19.85 -4.03 -15.07
CA PRO A 494 -19.56 -5.01 -14.04
C PRO A 494 -19.18 -6.34 -14.67
N CYS A 495 -18.17 -7.00 -14.12
CA CYS A 495 -17.74 -8.33 -14.49
C CYS A 495 -17.45 -9.16 -13.23
N ALA A 496 -17.68 -10.47 -13.32
CA ALA A 496 -17.32 -11.39 -12.25
C ALA A 496 -17.12 -12.80 -12.77
N TYR A 497 -16.23 -13.54 -12.11
CA TYR A 497 -15.94 -14.94 -12.40
C TYR A 497 -15.63 -15.69 -11.11
N SER A 498 -16.12 -16.92 -10.99
CA SER A 498 -15.85 -17.77 -9.82
C SER A 498 -14.79 -18.80 -10.15
N ILE A 499 -13.72 -18.81 -9.36
CA ILE A 499 -12.63 -19.78 -9.44
C ILE A 499 -12.39 -20.39 -8.06
N ASP A 500 -12.41 -21.72 -7.96
CA ASP A 500 -12.14 -22.46 -6.71
C ASP A 500 -12.83 -21.87 -5.47
N GLN A 501 -14.17 -21.73 -5.49
CA GLN A 501 -14.97 -21.17 -4.39
C GLN A 501 -14.68 -19.68 -4.03
N GLN A 502 -13.97 -18.95 -4.88
CA GLN A 502 -13.71 -17.52 -4.74
C GLN A 502 -14.36 -16.77 -5.90
N ARG A 503 -15.21 -15.79 -5.59
CA ARG A 503 -15.81 -14.92 -6.60
C ARG A 503 -14.90 -13.72 -6.81
N ILE A 504 -14.32 -13.60 -7.99
CA ILE A 504 -13.54 -12.44 -8.37
C ILE A 504 -14.46 -11.49 -9.12
N SER A 505 -14.54 -10.23 -8.72
CA SER A 505 -15.39 -9.23 -9.36
C SER A 505 -14.66 -7.94 -9.68
N GLY A 506 -15.18 -7.16 -10.62
CA GLY A 506 -14.60 -5.87 -10.97
C GLY A 506 -15.51 -5.06 -11.86
N ARG A 507 -15.03 -3.88 -12.23
CA ARG A 507 -15.68 -2.99 -13.19
C ARG A 507 -14.68 -2.60 -14.24
N ILE A 508 -15.05 -2.85 -15.49
CA ILE A 508 -14.29 -2.46 -16.67
C ILE A 508 -14.64 -1.01 -16.97
N ASP A 509 -13.63 -0.17 -17.15
CA ASP A 509 -13.83 1.27 -17.39
C ASP A 509 -14.68 1.52 -18.64
N CYS A 510 -14.36 0.84 -19.75
CA CYS A 510 -15.17 0.91 -20.97
C CYS A 510 -15.09 -0.35 -21.83
N THR A 511 -16.22 -0.71 -22.46
CA THR A 511 -16.27 -1.71 -23.53
C THR A 511 -16.87 -1.09 -24.79
N ALA A 512 -16.40 -1.52 -25.96
CA ALA A 512 -17.05 -1.21 -27.24
C ALA A 512 -17.74 -2.47 -27.79
N THR A 513 -18.93 -2.29 -28.37
CA THR A 513 -19.69 -3.36 -29.01
C THR A 513 -20.13 -2.97 -30.43
N THR A 514 -20.23 -3.96 -31.31
CA THR A 514 -20.64 -3.76 -32.71
C THR A 514 -22.10 -4.16 -32.97
N ASP A 515 -22.66 -5.12 -32.23
CA ASP A 515 -24.05 -5.61 -32.41
C ASP A 515 -24.70 -5.97 -31.06
N GLY A 516 -25.15 -4.94 -30.32
CA GLY A 516 -25.81 -5.10 -29.01
C GLY A 516 -24.83 -5.34 -27.84
N PRO A 517 -25.32 -5.46 -26.60
CA PRO A 517 -24.50 -5.54 -25.39
C PRO A 517 -23.70 -6.85 -25.27
N SER A 518 -24.00 -7.86 -26.08
CA SER A 518 -23.44 -9.22 -25.94
C SER A 518 -22.18 -9.47 -26.78
N LYS A 519 -21.82 -8.56 -27.71
CA LYS A 519 -20.64 -8.71 -28.58
C LYS A 519 -19.62 -7.60 -28.32
N VAL A 520 -18.84 -7.79 -27.25
CA VAL A 520 -17.72 -6.90 -26.90
C VAL A 520 -16.58 -7.11 -27.89
N THR A 521 -16.15 -6.08 -28.60
CA THR A 521 -15.01 -6.14 -29.53
C THR A 521 -13.74 -5.57 -28.90
N LYS A 522 -13.89 -4.58 -28.00
CA LYS A 522 -12.77 -3.94 -27.32
C LYS A 522 -13.06 -3.73 -25.84
N VAL A 523 -12.04 -3.94 -25.03
CA VAL A 523 -12.04 -3.68 -23.59
C VAL A 523 -10.97 -2.64 -23.31
N TYR A 524 -11.37 -1.55 -22.65
CA TYR A 524 -10.50 -0.45 -22.29
C TYR A 524 -10.36 -0.37 -20.77
N GLU A 525 -9.12 -0.29 -20.31
CA GLU A 525 -8.76 0.13 -18.96
C GLU A 525 -8.07 1.50 -19.05
N PHE A 526 -8.62 2.49 -18.36
CA PHE A 526 -8.14 3.86 -18.35
C PHE A 526 -7.36 4.15 -17.08
N LYS A 527 -6.19 4.76 -17.23
CA LYS A 527 -5.40 5.27 -16.11
C LYS A 527 -5.13 6.76 -16.28
N ALA A 528 -5.22 7.52 -15.20
CA ALA A 528 -4.80 8.91 -15.12
C ALA A 528 -3.56 9.02 -14.23
N VAL A 529 -2.44 8.44 -14.70
CA VAL A 529 -1.21 8.28 -13.89
C VAL A 529 0.00 8.84 -14.61
N LYS A 530 1.06 9.16 -13.85
CA LYS A 530 2.33 9.63 -14.46
C LYS A 530 2.99 8.55 -15.34
N GLN A 531 2.84 7.29 -14.97
CA GLN A 531 3.41 6.15 -15.69
C GLN A 531 2.56 4.89 -15.48
N LEU A 532 2.39 4.09 -16.54
CA LEU A 532 1.79 2.77 -16.43
C LEU A 532 2.73 1.80 -15.71
N LYS A 533 2.17 0.97 -14.83
CA LYS A 533 2.90 -0.09 -14.13
C LYS A 533 2.44 -1.48 -14.59
N SER A 534 3.22 -2.50 -14.31
CA SER A 534 2.92 -3.89 -14.67
C SER A 534 1.63 -4.41 -14.02
N GLU A 535 1.29 -3.94 -12.83
CA GLU A 535 0.04 -4.24 -12.14
C GLU A 535 -1.18 -3.78 -12.95
N HIS A 536 -1.09 -2.65 -13.66
CA HIS A 536 -2.17 -2.19 -14.54
C HIS A 536 -2.40 -3.15 -15.71
N ILE A 537 -1.32 -3.76 -16.22
CA ILE A 537 -1.38 -4.76 -17.30
C ILE A 537 -2.03 -6.04 -16.78
N VAL A 538 -1.58 -6.52 -15.61
CA VAL A 538 -2.17 -7.71 -14.97
C VAL A 538 -3.65 -7.48 -14.64
N GLN A 539 -4.03 -6.28 -14.18
CA GLN A 539 -5.43 -5.91 -13.97
C GLN A 539 -6.26 -6.03 -15.26
N LEU A 540 -5.75 -5.51 -16.38
CA LEU A 540 -6.40 -5.67 -17.69
C LEU A 540 -6.49 -7.14 -18.11
N CYS A 541 -5.47 -7.97 -17.83
CA CYS A 541 -5.53 -9.41 -18.12
C CYS A 541 -6.66 -10.13 -17.36
N PHE A 542 -6.97 -9.72 -16.13
CA PHE A 542 -8.11 -10.27 -15.38
C PHE A 542 -9.44 -9.90 -16.04
N TYR A 543 -9.59 -8.66 -16.49
CA TYR A 543 -10.78 -8.24 -17.23
C TYR A 543 -10.88 -8.97 -18.57
N ALA A 544 -9.76 -9.12 -19.28
CA ALA A 544 -9.69 -9.88 -20.51
C ALA A 544 -10.17 -11.33 -20.32
N PHE A 545 -9.65 -12.00 -19.29
CA PHE A 545 -10.02 -13.36 -18.92
C PHE A 545 -11.52 -13.49 -18.65
N MET A 546 -12.10 -12.61 -17.83
CA MET A 546 -13.51 -12.68 -17.46
C MET A 546 -14.43 -12.42 -18.65
N VAL A 547 -14.07 -11.50 -19.53
CA VAL A 547 -14.81 -11.24 -20.77
C VAL A 547 -14.76 -12.45 -21.68
N MET A 548 -13.57 -13.03 -21.91
CA MET A 548 -13.42 -14.21 -22.78
C MET A 548 -14.12 -15.45 -22.24
N LYS A 549 -14.09 -15.72 -20.92
CA LYS A 549 -14.84 -16.84 -20.33
C LYS A 549 -16.36 -16.63 -20.35
N GLY A 550 -16.81 -15.39 -20.29
CA GLY A 550 -18.23 -15.04 -20.30
C GLY A 550 -18.89 -15.15 -21.67
N LEU A 551 -18.10 -15.19 -22.74
CA LEU A 551 -18.56 -15.24 -24.13
C LEU A 551 -18.44 -16.67 -24.69
N LYS A 552 -19.40 -17.07 -25.52
CA LYS A 552 -19.46 -18.41 -26.16
C LYS A 552 -18.82 -18.45 -27.56
N GLU A 553 -18.28 -17.34 -28.07
CA GLU A 553 -17.82 -17.21 -29.47
C GLU A 553 -16.36 -16.74 -29.57
N GLU A 554 -15.66 -17.17 -30.63
CA GLU A 554 -14.31 -16.75 -31.04
C GLU A 554 -14.38 -15.46 -31.89
N TYR A 555 -14.40 -14.29 -31.27
CA TYR A 555 -14.13 -13.03 -31.97
C TYR A 555 -12.83 -12.41 -31.47
N PRO A 556 -12.12 -11.63 -32.31
CA PRO A 556 -10.96 -10.90 -31.85
C PRO A 556 -11.39 -9.84 -30.82
N HIS A 557 -10.94 -10.01 -29.59
CA HIS A 557 -11.07 -9.01 -28.54
C HIS A 557 -9.76 -8.24 -28.42
N GLN A 558 -9.81 -6.92 -28.57
CA GLN A 558 -8.66 -6.07 -28.26
C GLN A 558 -8.73 -5.62 -26.81
N PHE A 559 -7.67 -5.90 -26.06
CA PHE A 559 -7.53 -5.50 -24.67
C PHE A 559 -6.55 -4.34 -24.59
N LEU A 560 -7.06 -3.16 -24.24
CA LEU A 560 -6.35 -1.89 -24.38
C LEU A 560 -6.17 -1.22 -23.02
N LEU A 561 -4.91 -0.98 -22.64
CA LEU A 561 -4.55 -0.19 -21.47
C LEU A 561 -4.10 1.20 -21.93
N TYR A 562 -4.82 2.23 -21.48
CA TYR A 562 -4.60 3.59 -21.95
C TYR A 562 -4.31 4.55 -20.80
N ASN A 563 -3.18 5.27 -20.88
CA ASN A 563 -2.85 6.33 -19.95
C ASN A 563 -3.26 7.68 -20.52
N ILE A 564 -4.33 8.25 -19.96
CA ILE A 564 -4.94 9.50 -20.40
C ILE A 564 -3.96 10.67 -20.30
N LEU A 565 -3.12 10.70 -19.25
CA LEU A 565 -2.20 11.82 -19.03
C LEU A 565 -1.03 11.81 -20.02
N SER A 566 -0.48 10.65 -20.36
CA SER A 566 0.67 10.53 -21.27
C SER A 566 0.29 10.22 -22.71
N ASP A 567 -0.99 9.95 -22.99
CA ASP A 567 -1.41 9.44 -24.29
C ASP A 567 -0.73 8.11 -24.67
N GLU A 568 -0.34 7.30 -23.68
CA GLU A 568 0.29 5.99 -23.93
C GLU A 568 -0.79 4.93 -24.11
N LEU A 569 -0.70 4.13 -25.17
CA LEU A 569 -1.64 3.04 -25.46
C LEU A 569 -0.89 1.72 -25.64
N LEU A 570 -1.25 0.75 -24.81
CA LEU A 570 -0.74 -0.62 -24.85
C LEU A 570 -1.88 -1.58 -25.21
N GLU A 571 -1.59 -2.57 -26.02
CA GLU A 571 -2.45 -3.71 -26.34
C GLU A 571 -1.87 -4.97 -25.70
N VAL A 572 -2.73 -5.75 -25.05
CA VAL A 572 -2.40 -7.08 -24.52
C VAL A 572 -2.91 -8.13 -25.50
N GLU A 573 -1.99 -8.87 -26.11
CA GLU A 573 -2.27 -10.03 -26.95
C GLU A 573 -2.05 -11.30 -26.11
N ALA A 574 -3.11 -12.07 -25.88
CA ALA A 574 -3.07 -13.35 -25.17
C ALA A 574 -4.25 -14.25 -25.56
N SER A 575 -4.01 -15.55 -25.62
CA SER A 575 -5.05 -16.58 -25.73
C SER A 575 -5.77 -16.80 -24.39
N LEU A 576 -6.95 -17.44 -24.45
CA LEU A 576 -7.69 -17.79 -23.23
C LEU A 576 -6.87 -18.68 -22.28
N GLY A 577 -6.11 -19.64 -22.83
CA GLY A 577 -5.27 -20.53 -22.04
C GLY A 577 -4.12 -19.81 -21.32
N GLU A 578 -3.50 -18.82 -21.98
CA GLU A 578 -2.46 -17.97 -21.38
C GLU A 578 -3.02 -17.08 -20.26
N LEU A 579 -4.18 -16.46 -20.49
CA LEU A 579 -4.88 -15.66 -19.47
C LEU A 579 -5.32 -16.52 -18.28
N GLU A 580 -5.81 -17.74 -18.54
CA GLU A 580 -6.19 -18.70 -17.50
C GLU A 580 -4.98 -19.13 -16.67
N ALA A 581 -3.84 -19.41 -17.30
CA ALA A 581 -2.58 -19.71 -16.60
C ALA A 581 -2.13 -18.55 -15.71
N LEU A 582 -2.22 -17.31 -16.22
CA LEU A 582 -1.89 -16.10 -15.47
C LEU A 582 -2.82 -15.91 -14.25
N VAL A 583 -4.14 -15.98 -14.46
CA VAL A 583 -5.13 -15.83 -13.37
C VAL A 583 -4.95 -16.92 -12.31
N ASN A 584 -4.80 -18.17 -12.72
CA ASN A 584 -4.56 -19.30 -11.82
C ASN A 584 -3.28 -19.11 -11.00
N TYR A 585 -2.20 -18.67 -11.64
CA TYR A 585 -0.94 -18.40 -10.96
C TYR A 585 -1.08 -17.31 -9.89
N VAL A 586 -1.73 -16.18 -10.22
CA VAL A 586 -1.97 -15.10 -9.25
C VAL A 586 -2.86 -15.57 -8.09
N VAL A 587 -3.92 -16.32 -8.37
CA VAL A 587 -4.82 -16.88 -7.33
C VAL A 587 -4.06 -17.84 -6.41
N GLN A 588 -3.19 -18.69 -6.96
CA GLN A 588 -2.38 -19.62 -6.17
C GLN A 588 -1.36 -18.91 -5.27
N VAL A 589 -0.66 -17.91 -5.80
CA VAL A 589 0.27 -17.06 -5.02
C VAL A 589 -0.46 -16.40 -3.85
N ARG A 590 -1.66 -15.85 -4.08
CA ARG A 590 -2.48 -15.21 -3.04
C ARG A 590 -2.98 -16.14 -1.96
N ARG A 591 -3.12 -17.42 -2.27
CA ARG A 591 -3.54 -18.45 -1.30
C ARG A 591 -2.38 -18.96 -0.44
N GLY A 592 -1.18 -18.41 -0.58
CA GLY A 592 -0.02 -18.75 0.26
C GLY A 592 0.54 -20.15 0.02
N LYS A 593 0.20 -20.80 -1.11
CA LYS A 593 0.65 -22.17 -1.41
C LYS A 593 2.09 -22.26 -1.94
N TYR A 594 2.78 -21.14 -2.12
CA TYR A 594 4.16 -21.11 -2.61
C TYR A 594 5.06 -20.40 -1.60
N ARG A 595 5.80 -21.17 -0.79
CA ARG A 595 6.87 -20.69 0.08
C ARG A 595 8.14 -21.46 -0.28
N GLN A 596 9.18 -20.73 -0.64
CA GLN A 596 10.48 -21.29 -1.03
C GLN A 596 11.14 -21.98 0.18
N SER A 597 11.65 -23.21 0.01
CA SER A 597 12.38 -23.93 1.07
C SER A 597 13.71 -23.25 1.41
N ASP A 598 14.37 -23.65 2.50
CA ASP A 598 15.71 -23.12 2.81
C ASP A 598 16.75 -23.57 1.77
N GLU A 599 16.65 -24.80 1.27
CA GLU A 599 17.50 -25.30 0.18
C GLU A 599 17.32 -24.48 -1.09
N GLU A 600 16.06 -24.24 -1.50
CA GLU A 600 15.76 -23.42 -2.66
C GLU A 600 16.24 -21.97 -2.47
N PHE A 601 16.16 -21.43 -1.26
CA PHE A 601 16.67 -20.09 -0.92
C PHE A 601 18.18 -20.02 -1.07
N PHE A 602 18.92 -20.98 -0.50
CA PHE A 602 20.37 -21.01 -0.64
C PHE A 602 20.81 -21.20 -2.09
N GLU A 603 20.09 -22.00 -2.87
CA GLU A 603 20.40 -22.17 -4.29
C GLU A 603 20.20 -20.88 -5.10
N MET A 604 19.17 -20.09 -4.77
CA MET A 604 18.95 -18.77 -5.37
C MET A 604 20.02 -17.73 -4.96
N CYS A 605 20.68 -17.93 -3.81
CA CYS A 605 21.73 -17.05 -3.31
C CYS A 605 23.14 -17.35 -3.85
N LYS A 606 23.35 -18.52 -4.47
CA LYS A 606 24.59 -18.88 -5.17
C LYS A 606 24.66 -18.17 -6.52
#